data_AF-W7E9B3-F1
#
_entry.id   AF-W7E9B3-F1
#
_cell.length_a   1.000
_cell.length_b   1.000
_cell.length_c   1.000
_cell.angle_alpha   90.00
_cell.angle_beta   90.00
_cell.angle_gamma   90.00
#
_symmetry.space_group_name_H-M   'P 1'
#
loop_
_entity.id
_entity.type
_entity.pdbx_description
1 polymer ?
#
loop_
_entity_poly.entity_id
_entity_poly.type
_entity_poly.pdbx_seq_one_letter_code
_entity_poly.pdbx_strand_id
1 'polypeptide(L)'
;MKTIHTRKGGIPALAYATHRVLELPLYTLKILNQDVQFEVILELVLPINSVGNKRLYQLHCGGGNLVPGGNSLTNMDTPLSHELSSSLLRYGESRPGILSLSLKQPCSAWYPNGHSNIDAEFRKLLELARSPVIHILFDTAWLSKENLTLLKCILKGSQEFDSVPVLPEFKVSHKEVDWSIINFMQDATPEAYVPAEDQASVVISSIENAGAEAPRFQDVRYDEPPSYAHVGRHLRSGHGLTPEIPGSKRAREDSNLPPKTKRATLAPSLRAESPASSTATVSVDLFQEAVASAVEKVLSHKLEKELIQMVKKELLPVLDELLRKTPAGQSPSRYLSPAPPCSQIPNALPHHDATPTHRPTLSTMIKEAVTTAVHESLDETFYNAVDQSCNSASIELAELSTTLRGDLEITKEDHMADCNDELNHMVVEAKQRLAEELETYAEEMLLRTEKRLNAIGNRALSKGLLNVSEQARRAKSLPVSNEDRKTIANGS
;
A
#
# COMPACT_ATOMS: atom_id res chain seq x y z
N MET A 1 -12.37 -12.93 9.09
CA MET A 1 -12.10 -11.50 9.29
C MET A 1 -11.64 -10.86 8.00
N LYS A 2 -12.41 -9.91 7.46
CA LYS A 2 -12.07 -9.24 6.20
C LYS A 2 -11.32 -7.95 6.54
N THR A 3 -10.04 -7.91 6.21
CA THR A 3 -9.24 -6.70 6.34
C THR A 3 -9.65 -5.72 5.24
N ILE A 4 -9.96 -4.45 5.59
CA ILE A 4 -10.35 -3.42 4.60
C ILE A 4 -9.13 -2.97 3.75
N HIS A 5 -7.93 -3.47 4.05
CA HIS A 5 -6.72 -3.25 3.25
C HIS A 5 -6.05 -4.58 2.90
N THR A 6 -5.52 -4.67 1.69
CA THR A 6 -5.02 -5.92 1.08
C THR A 6 -3.53 -6.18 1.28
N ARG A 7 -2.77 -5.26 1.91
CA ARG A 7 -1.34 -5.45 2.15
C ARG A 7 -1.07 -5.87 3.59
N LYS A 8 -0.29 -6.93 3.77
CA LYS A 8 0.14 -7.50 5.07
C LYS A 8 0.76 -6.46 6.03
N GLY A 9 1.26 -5.34 5.52
CA GLY A 9 1.98 -4.31 6.29
C GLY A 9 1.16 -3.11 6.77
N GLY A 10 -0.16 -3.03 6.52
CA GLY A 10 -0.97 -1.84 6.86
C GLY A 10 -0.69 -0.61 5.99
N ILE A 11 -1.24 0.54 6.39
CA ILE A 11 -1.15 1.82 5.66
C ILE A 11 -0.33 2.80 6.49
N PRO A 12 0.72 3.44 5.95
CA PRO A 12 1.42 4.51 6.66
C PRO A 12 0.45 5.64 7.03
N ALA A 13 0.45 6.05 8.30
CA ALA A 13 -0.46 7.04 8.83
C ALA A 13 0.20 7.91 9.88
N LEU A 14 -0.28 9.15 10.03
CA LEU A 14 0.07 10.05 11.12
C LEU A 14 -1.16 10.21 11.98
N ALA A 15 -1.01 10.23 13.30
CA ALA A 15 -2.15 10.39 14.19
C ALA A 15 -1.89 11.43 15.28
N TYR A 16 -2.91 12.23 15.58
CA TYR A 16 -2.85 13.28 16.60
C TYR A 16 -4.18 13.49 17.32
N ALA A 17 -4.06 14.08 18.51
CA ALA A 17 -5.17 14.61 19.29
C ALA A 17 -5.39 16.09 18.95
N THR A 18 -6.62 16.58 19.09
CA THR A 18 -7.04 17.95 18.72
C THR A 18 -6.22 19.07 19.38
N HIS A 19 -5.53 18.80 20.50
CA HIS A 19 -4.82 19.83 21.28
C HIS A 19 -3.31 19.90 21.04
N ARG A 20 -2.70 19.05 20.19
CA ARG A 20 -1.25 19.04 19.96
C ARG A 20 -0.89 18.62 18.53
N VAL A 21 -0.13 19.47 17.83
CA VAL A 21 0.28 19.25 16.42
C VAL A 21 1.81 19.08 16.27
N LEU A 22 2.59 19.29 17.33
CA LEU A 22 4.01 19.65 17.16
C LEU A 22 4.96 18.50 16.78
N GLU A 23 4.60 17.22 16.93
CA GLU A 23 5.37 16.09 16.39
C GLU A 23 4.43 14.91 16.13
N LEU A 24 4.30 14.51 14.87
CA LEU A 24 3.42 13.42 14.46
C LEU A 24 4.23 12.14 14.27
N PRO A 25 4.25 11.21 15.23
CA PRO A 25 4.87 9.90 15.01
C PRO A 25 4.18 9.17 13.86
N LEU A 26 4.98 8.44 13.08
CA LEU A 26 4.49 7.61 11.99
C LEU A 26 3.98 6.28 12.54
N TYR A 27 2.74 5.97 12.20
CA TYR A 27 2.05 4.75 12.56
C TYR A 27 1.76 3.91 11.33
N THR A 28 1.48 2.63 11.57
CA THR A 28 0.84 1.75 10.61
C THR A 28 -0.64 1.64 10.97
N LEU A 29 -1.50 2.13 10.10
CA LEU A 29 -2.96 2.05 10.20
C LEU A 29 -3.47 0.73 9.63
N LYS A 30 -4.27 0.03 10.43
CA LYS A 30 -5.05 -1.14 10.02
C LYS A 30 -6.52 -0.88 10.30
N ILE A 31 -7.35 -1.08 9.27
CA ILE A 31 -8.81 -0.95 9.38
C ILE A 31 -9.43 -2.33 9.14
N LEU A 32 -10.18 -2.80 10.13
CA LEU A 32 -10.75 -4.13 10.18
C LEU A 32 -12.27 -4.02 10.20
N ASN A 33 -12.95 -4.81 9.36
CA ASN A 33 -14.40 -4.86 9.33
C ASN A 33 -14.90 -6.28 9.05
N GLN A 34 -15.73 -6.81 9.93
CA GLN A 34 -16.37 -8.10 9.76
C GLN A 34 -17.83 -8.00 10.23
N ASP A 35 -18.73 -7.87 9.26
CA ASP A 35 -20.18 -7.78 9.48
C ASP A 35 -20.56 -6.62 10.41
N VAL A 36 -20.81 -6.91 11.68
CA VAL A 36 -21.17 -5.95 12.73
C VAL A 36 -19.96 -5.50 13.56
N GLN A 37 -18.77 -6.05 13.30
CA GLN A 37 -17.54 -5.70 14.00
C GLN A 37 -16.71 -4.72 13.19
N PHE A 38 -16.22 -3.68 13.84
CA PHE A 38 -15.34 -2.68 13.25
C PHE A 38 -14.21 -2.35 14.22
N GLU A 39 -12.99 -2.19 13.71
CA GLU A 39 -11.86 -1.78 14.53
C GLU A 39 -10.84 -0.99 13.70
N VAL A 40 -10.31 0.08 14.28
CA VAL A 40 -9.17 0.82 13.76
C VAL A 40 -7.99 0.60 14.69
N ILE A 41 -6.91 0.02 14.16
CA ILE A 41 -5.67 -0.23 14.89
C ILE A 41 -4.57 0.70 14.36
N LEU A 42 -3.89 1.38 15.27
CA LEU A 42 -2.66 2.12 14.99
C LEU A 42 -1.48 1.37 15.61
N GLU A 43 -0.51 0.99 14.80
CA GLU A 43 0.69 0.31 15.25
C GLU A 43 1.89 1.27 15.23
N LEU A 44 2.61 1.34 16.35
CA LEU A 44 3.86 2.06 16.48
C LEU A 44 4.99 1.05 16.61
N VAL A 45 5.91 1.06 15.64
CA VAL A 45 7.05 0.16 15.61
C VAL A 45 8.31 0.92 15.97
N LEU A 46 8.90 0.63 17.13
CA LEU A 46 10.15 1.25 17.58
C LEU A 46 11.33 0.29 17.41
N PRO A 47 12.48 0.78 16.89
CA PRO A 47 13.70 -0.02 16.85
C PRO A 47 14.21 -0.28 18.28
N ILE A 48 14.64 -1.51 18.56
CA ILE A 48 15.40 -1.81 19.79
C ILE A 48 16.89 -1.65 19.48
N ASN A 49 17.65 -1.15 20.44
CA ASN A 49 19.12 -1.03 20.34
C ASN A 49 19.84 -2.38 20.10
N SER A 50 19.13 -3.51 20.16
CA SER A 50 19.62 -4.84 19.77
C SER A 50 19.26 -5.13 18.31
N VAL A 51 20.27 -5.43 17.49
CA VAL A 51 20.13 -5.74 16.06
C VAL A 51 19.01 -6.75 15.81
N GLY A 52 17.97 -6.34 15.08
CA GLY A 52 16.91 -7.21 14.57
C GLY A 52 15.60 -7.23 15.35
N ASN A 53 15.58 -6.78 16.62
CA ASN A 53 14.34 -6.78 17.40
C ASN A 53 13.61 -5.43 17.29
N LYS A 54 12.28 -5.47 17.14
CA LYS A 54 11.40 -4.30 17.07
C LYS A 54 10.35 -4.39 18.18
N ARG A 55 10.07 -3.27 18.85
CA ARG A 55 8.92 -3.19 19.78
C ARG A 55 7.70 -2.77 18.98
N LEU A 56 6.61 -3.48 19.21
CA LEU A 56 5.31 -3.20 18.62
C LEU A 56 4.37 -2.71 19.71
N TYR A 57 3.92 -1.47 19.58
CA TYR A 57 2.84 -0.93 20.40
C TYR A 57 1.60 -0.80 19.53
N GLN A 58 0.42 -1.10 20.07
CA GLN A 58 -0.82 -1.02 19.32
C GLN A 58 -1.85 -0.21 20.08
N LEU A 59 -2.59 0.64 19.37
CA LEU A 59 -3.76 1.34 19.86
C LEU A 59 -4.99 0.84 19.13
N HIS A 60 -5.94 0.29 19.87
CA HIS A 60 -7.16 -0.33 19.36
C HIS A 60 -8.34 0.59 19.60
N CYS A 61 -8.88 1.14 18.52
CA CYS A 61 -10.11 1.92 18.51
C CYS A 61 -11.25 1.01 18.02
N GLY A 62 -11.80 0.22 18.95
CA GLY A 62 -12.89 -0.70 18.67
C GLY A 62 -14.21 0.02 18.37
N GLY A 63 -15.02 -0.57 17.49
CA GLY A 63 -16.30 -0.02 17.04
C GLY A 63 -17.26 0.33 18.18
N GLY A 64 -17.26 -0.46 19.25
CA GLY A 64 -18.14 -0.23 20.40
C GLY A 64 -17.78 1.04 21.18
N ASN A 65 -16.55 1.52 21.01
CA ASN A 65 -16.05 2.74 21.61
C ASN A 65 -16.28 3.99 20.73
N LEU A 66 -16.73 3.84 19.49
CA LEU A 66 -16.95 4.98 18.60
C LEU A 66 -18.30 5.65 18.92
N VAL A 67 -18.33 6.99 18.86
CA VAL A 67 -19.57 7.78 18.99
C VAL A 67 -20.33 7.73 17.65
N PRO A 68 -21.56 7.20 17.60
CA PRO A 68 -22.35 7.17 16.37
C PRO A 68 -22.54 8.58 15.77
N GLY A 69 -22.27 8.74 14.48
CA GLY A 69 -22.33 10.04 13.79
C GLY A 69 -21.21 11.03 14.12
N GLY A 70 -20.33 10.73 15.08
CA GLY A 70 -19.19 11.58 15.43
C GLY A 70 -17.93 11.34 14.60
N ASN A 71 -17.93 10.32 13.72
CA ASN A 71 -16.78 9.93 12.93
C ASN A 71 -16.89 10.46 11.50
N SER A 72 -15.78 10.83 10.88
CA SER A 72 -15.79 11.35 9.52
C SER A 72 -14.50 11.02 8.77
N LEU A 73 -14.59 10.98 7.44
CA LEU A 73 -13.44 10.91 6.55
C LEU A 73 -13.51 12.11 5.61
N THR A 74 -12.57 13.03 5.77
CA THR A 74 -12.47 14.27 4.99
C THR A 74 -11.24 14.24 4.10
N ASN A 75 -11.31 14.91 2.95
CA ASN A 75 -10.13 15.12 2.12
C ASN A 75 -9.27 16.19 2.78
N MET A 76 -7.95 16.05 2.70
CA MET A 76 -7.04 17.08 3.18
C MET A 76 -6.80 18.11 2.06
N ASP A 77 -7.33 19.32 2.24
CA ASP A 77 -7.11 20.41 1.27
C ASP A 77 -5.79 21.16 1.51
N THR A 78 -5.23 21.03 2.72
CA THR A 78 -3.96 21.68 3.08
C THR A 78 -2.79 20.87 2.52
N PRO A 79 -1.84 21.49 1.81
CA PRO A 79 -0.64 20.80 1.34
C PRO A 79 0.18 20.31 2.54
N LEU A 80 0.61 19.06 2.48
CA LEU A 80 1.54 18.49 3.45
C LEU A 80 2.94 19.05 3.23
N SER A 81 3.74 19.13 4.31
CA SER A 81 5.16 19.41 4.15
C SER A 81 5.82 18.32 3.28
N HIS A 82 6.88 18.68 2.55
CA HIS A 82 7.55 17.74 1.65
C HIS A 82 8.06 16.48 2.39
N GLU A 83 8.55 16.64 3.62
CA GLU A 83 9.03 15.53 4.46
C GLU A 83 7.91 14.54 4.80
N LEU A 84 6.76 15.03 5.28
CA LEU A 84 5.59 14.18 5.59
C LEU A 84 5.00 13.56 4.33
N SER A 85 5.03 14.29 3.21
CA SER A 85 4.54 13.79 1.93
C SER A 85 5.35 12.57 1.48
N SER A 86 6.67 12.61 1.64
CA SER A 86 7.56 11.53 1.20
C SER A 86 7.41 10.22 2.00
N SER A 87 7.00 10.31 3.27
CA SER A 87 6.82 9.14 4.14
C SER A 87 5.39 8.56 4.10
N LEU A 88 4.39 9.39 3.81
CA LEU A 88 2.98 9.02 3.85
C LEU A 88 2.41 8.64 2.47
N LEU A 89 2.77 9.40 1.42
CA LEU A 89 2.10 9.35 0.12
C LEU A 89 2.77 8.33 -0.79
N ARG A 90 1.96 7.62 -1.59
CA ARG A 90 2.53 6.78 -2.66
C ARG A 90 3.16 7.65 -3.73
N TYR A 91 4.17 7.11 -4.41
CA TYR A 91 4.58 7.62 -5.71
C TYR A 91 3.39 7.49 -6.69
N GLY A 92 2.86 8.62 -7.16
CA GLY A 92 1.74 8.69 -8.10
C GLY A 92 0.59 9.60 -7.65
N GLU A 93 -0.64 9.24 -8.01
CA GLU A 93 -1.87 9.94 -7.60
C GLU A 93 -2.18 9.73 -6.11
N SER A 94 -1.51 10.50 -5.27
CA SER A 94 -1.79 10.54 -3.83
C SER A 94 -3.10 11.29 -3.55
N ARG A 95 -3.86 10.80 -2.55
CA ARG A 95 -5.13 11.40 -2.12
C ARG A 95 -5.18 11.46 -0.59
N PRO A 96 -4.46 12.41 0.04
CA PRO A 96 -4.43 12.52 1.49
C PRO A 96 -5.82 12.76 2.05
N GLY A 97 -6.17 12.03 3.11
CA GLY A 97 -7.43 12.15 3.82
C GLY A 97 -7.25 12.04 5.32
N ILE A 98 -8.16 12.68 6.06
CA ILE A 98 -8.17 12.70 7.52
C ILE A 98 -9.38 11.92 8.00
N LEU A 99 -9.13 10.78 8.65
CA LEU A 99 -10.09 10.01 9.40
C LEU A 99 -10.17 10.56 10.82
N SER A 100 -11.31 11.13 11.18
CA SER A 100 -11.57 11.62 12.53
C SER A 100 -12.45 10.62 13.27
N LEU A 101 -11.98 10.14 14.41
CA LEU A 101 -12.66 9.19 15.29
C LEU A 101 -13.04 9.88 16.60
N SER A 102 -14.34 9.92 16.91
CA SER A 102 -14.86 10.40 18.19
C SER A 102 -15.11 9.21 19.11
N LEU A 103 -14.59 9.27 20.33
CA LEU A 103 -14.51 8.14 21.26
C LEU A 103 -15.40 8.34 22.49
N LYS A 104 -16.05 7.27 22.95
CA LYS A 104 -16.88 7.24 24.18
C LYS A 104 -16.00 7.18 25.43
N GLN A 105 -14.89 6.43 25.36
CA GLN A 105 -13.91 6.23 26.43
C GLN A 105 -12.49 6.13 25.85
N PRO A 106 -11.43 6.17 26.69
CA PRO A 106 -10.07 5.92 26.23
C PRO A 106 -9.94 4.59 25.48
N CYS A 107 -9.18 4.59 24.38
CA CYS A 107 -8.94 3.39 23.58
C CYS A 107 -8.02 2.39 24.30
N SER A 108 -8.09 1.11 23.95
CA SER A 108 -7.18 0.10 24.50
C SER A 108 -5.79 0.23 23.90
N ALA A 109 -4.78 0.48 24.73
CA ALA A 109 -3.38 0.49 24.31
C ALA A 109 -2.70 -0.81 24.74
N TRP A 110 -1.84 -1.36 23.89
CA TRP A 110 -1.14 -2.62 24.09
C TRP A 110 0.36 -2.44 23.91
N TYR A 111 1.15 -3.08 24.76
CA TYR A 111 2.60 -3.04 24.73
C TYR A 111 3.21 -4.44 24.94
N PRO A 112 4.44 -4.70 24.46
CA PRO A 112 5.05 -6.02 24.59
C PRO A 112 5.32 -6.41 26.04
N ASN A 113 5.15 -7.70 26.35
CA ASN A 113 5.48 -8.28 27.64
C ASN A 113 6.99 -8.17 27.95
N GLY A 114 7.34 -8.06 29.23
CA GLY A 114 8.74 -7.99 29.69
C GLY A 114 9.39 -6.61 29.61
N HIS A 115 8.63 -5.57 29.26
CA HIS A 115 9.11 -4.18 29.28
C HIS A 115 8.40 -3.37 30.37
N SER A 116 9.17 -2.96 31.39
CA SER A 116 8.68 -2.13 32.49
C SER A 116 8.80 -0.63 32.21
N ASN A 117 9.71 -0.23 31.31
CA ASN A 117 9.95 1.18 31.01
C ASN A 117 9.06 1.63 29.86
N ILE A 118 8.22 2.62 30.15
CA ILE A 118 7.37 3.31 29.18
C ILE A 118 8.23 4.34 28.44
N ASP A 119 8.56 4.02 27.19
CA ASP A 119 9.31 4.89 26.28
C ASP A 119 8.54 6.20 25.99
N ALA A 120 9.24 7.28 25.67
CA ALA A 120 8.63 8.59 25.40
C ALA A 120 7.62 8.55 24.24
N GLU A 121 7.93 7.79 23.19
CA GLU A 121 7.03 7.57 22.06
C GLU A 121 5.78 6.77 22.44
N PHE A 122 5.91 5.82 23.37
CA PHE A 122 4.74 5.12 23.90
C PHE A 122 3.85 6.07 24.71
N ARG A 123 4.42 7.07 25.43
CA ARG A 123 3.61 8.12 26.07
C ARG A 123 2.80 8.92 25.06
N LYS A 124 3.35 9.25 23.88
CA LYS A 124 2.60 9.91 22.80
C LYS A 124 1.40 9.05 22.34
N LEU A 125 1.59 7.72 22.22
CA LEU A 125 0.50 6.79 21.93
C LEU A 125 -0.57 6.77 23.05
N LEU A 126 -0.15 6.82 24.31
CA LEU A 126 -1.06 6.89 25.47
C LEU A 126 -1.84 8.22 25.52
N GLU A 127 -1.22 9.34 25.17
CA GLU A 127 -1.92 10.62 25.01
C GLU A 127 -2.99 10.54 23.93
N LEU A 128 -2.66 9.92 22.78
CA LEU A 128 -3.60 9.70 21.69
C LEU A 128 -4.79 8.85 22.14
N ALA A 129 -4.51 7.76 22.85
CA ALA A 129 -5.50 6.82 23.37
C ALA A 129 -6.50 7.45 24.36
N ARG A 130 -6.06 8.47 25.13
CA ARG A 130 -6.92 9.20 26.08
C ARG A 130 -7.72 10.32 25.42
N SER A 131 -7.38 10.70 24.20
CA SER A 131 -8.05 11.80 23.51
C SER A 131 -9.51 11.44 23.22
N PRO A 132 -10.48 12.34 23.44
CA PRO A 132 -11.87 12.09 23.03
C PRO A 132 -12.03 12.08 21.51
N VAL A 133 -11.09 12.70 20.79
CA VAL A 133 -11.07 12.75 19.32
C VAL A 133 -9.68 12.44 18.82
N ILE A 134 -9.57 11.47 17.92
CA ILE A 134 -8.32 11.08 17.25
C ILE A 134 -8.45 11.45 15.78
N HIS A 135 -7.47 12.19 15.25
CA HIS A 135 -7.35 12.46 13.83
C HIS A 135 -6.23 11.60 13.25
N ILE A 136 -6.54 10.84 12.19
CA ILE A 136 -5.61 9.95 11.51
C ILE A 136 -5.50 10.41 10.06
N LEU A 137 -4.33 10.94 9.71
CA LEU A 137 -3.98 11.35 8.37
C LEU A 137 -3.30 10.18 7.63
N PHE A 138 -3.83 9.81 6.47
CA PHE A 138 -3.26 8.76 5.61
C PHE A 138 -3.64 9.02 4.15
N ASP A 139 -2.98 8.34 3.22
CA ASP A 139 -3.33 8.41 1.80
C ASP A 139 -4.50 7.47 1.48
N THR A 140 -5.64 8.02 1.09
CA THR A 140 -6.86 7.23 0.79
C THR A 140 -6.72 6.39 -0.48
N ALA A 141 -5.74 6.70 -1.35
CA ALA A 141 -5.40 5.85 -2.49
C ALA A 141 -4.88 4.47 -2.08
N TRP A 142 -4.59 4.26 -0.79
CA TRP A 142 -4.28 2.93 -0.26
C TRP A 142 -5.48 1.99 -0.18
N LEU A 143 -6.70 2.53 -0.21
CA LEU A 143 -7.93 1.76 -0.16
C LEU A 143 -8.47 1.53 -1.58
N SER A 144 -8.98 0.33 -1.85
CA SER A 144 -9.75 0.11 -3.08
C SER A 144 -11.01 0.99 -3.08
N LYS A 145 -11.60 1.24 -4.25
CA LYS A 145 -12.82 2.04 -4.35
C LYS A 145 -13.96 1.45 -3.52
N GLU A 146 -14.08 0.12 -3.51
CA GLU A 146 -15.07 -0.61 -2.71
C GLU A 146 -14.81 -0.42 -1.22
N ASN A 147 -13.56 -0.58 -0.78
CA ASN A 147 -13.15 -0.47 0.61
C ASN A 147 -13.28 0.97 1.14
N LEU A 148 -12.96 1.97 0.33
CA LEU A 148 -13.18 3.38 0.64
C LEU A 148 -14.68 3.69 0.76
N THR A 149 -15.50 3.13 -0.13
CA THR A 149 -16.96 3.30 -0.07
C THR A 149 -17.53 2.65 1.18
N LEU A 150 -17.10 1.43 1.51
CA LEU A 150 -17.48 0.72 2.72
C LEU A 150 -17.09 1.51 3.97
N LEU A 151 -15.85 2.00 4.06
CA LEU A 151 -15.39 2.83 5.18
C LEU A 151 -16.27 4.10 5.31
N LYS A 152 -16.57 4.79 4.20
CA LYS A 152 -17.48 5.95 4.23
C LYS A 152 -18.90 5.58 4.71
N CYS A 153 -19.41 4.41 4.34
CA CYS A 153 -20.71 3.93 4.82
C CYS A 153 -20.69 3.66 6.33
N ILE A 154 -19.64 2.99 6.84
CA ILE A 154 -19.46 2.72 8.27
C ILE A 154 -19.42 4.03 9.07
N LEU A 155 -18.63 5.01 8.61
CA LEU A 155 -18.47 6.28 9.32
C LEU A 155 -19.72 7.16 9.30
N LYS A 156 -20.50 7.12 8.21
CA LYS A 156 -21.78 7.85 8.11
C LYS A 156 -22.93 7.17 8.84
N GLY A 157 -22.82 5.87 9.10
CA GLY A 157 -23.85 5.09 9.75
C GLY A 157 -24.10 5.56 11.19
N SER A 158 -25.34 5.51 11.62
CA SER A 158 -25.72 5.57 13.04
C SER A 158 -25.64 4.20 13.72
N GLN A 159 -25.18 3.18 12.99
CA GLN A 159 -25.08 1.81 13.49
C GLN A 159 -23.97 1.74 14.54
N GLU A 160 -24.27 1.13 15.68
CA GLU A 160 -23.26 0.75 16.64
C GLU A 160 -22.58 -0.52 16.15
N PHE A 161 -21.24 -0.51 16.17
CA PHE A 161 -20.42 -1.67 15.81
C PHE A 161 -19.86 -2.31 17.07
N ASP A 162 -19.66 -3.61 17.04
CA ASP A 162 -18.93 -4.31 18.08
C ASP A 162 -17.43 -4.15 17.86
N SER A 163 -16.66 -4.23 18.95
CA SER A 163 -15.21 -4.35 18.85
C SER A 163 -14.82 -5.74 18.38
N VAL A 164 -13.77 -5.82 17.56
CA VAL A 164 -13.18 -7.11 17.19
C VAL A 164 -12.52 -7.72 18.43
N PRO A 165 -12.73 -9.02 18.71
CA PRO A 165 -12.04 -9.69 19.80
C PRO A 165 -10.53 -9.77 19.54
N VAL A 166 -9.73 -9.31 20.50
CA VAL A 166 -8.27 -9.43 20.46
C VAL A 166 -7.86 -10.91 20.50
N LEU A 167 -7.01 -11.32 19.56
CA LEU A 167 -6.51 -12.69 19.43
C LEU A 167 -5.81 -13.17 20.72
N PRO A 168 -6.07 -14.41 21.19
CA PRO A 168 -5.44 -14.95 22.40
C PRO A 168 -3.90 -14.91 22.35
N GLU A 169 -3.31 -15.21 21.19
CA GLU A 169 -1.87 -15.23 20.96
C GLU A 169 -1.25 -13.84 21.14
N PHE A 170 -2.01 -12.79 20.76
CA PHE A 170 -1.60 -11.42 20.98
C PHE A 170 -1.55 -11.08 22.47
N LYS A 171 -2.54 -11.54 23.26
CA LYS A 171 -2.56 -11.34 24.72
C LYS A 171 -1.45 -12.10 25.45
N VAL A 172 -0.91 -13.17 24.86
CA VAL A 172 0.25 -13.90 25.42
C VAL A 172 1.54 -13.11 25.25
N SER A 173 1.67 -12.34 24.17
CA SER A 173 2.88 -11.56 23.85
C SER A 173 2.81 -10.09 24.27
N HIS A 174 1.60 -9.55 24.44
CA HIS A 174 1.34 -8.16 24.77
C HIS A 174 0.42 -8.03 25.97
N LYS A 175 0.63 -6.98 26.74
CA LYS A 175 -0.21 -6.61 27.87
C LYS A 175 -1.01 -5.37 27.53
N GLU A 176 -2.30 -5.42 27.84
CA GLU A 176 -3.16 -4.24 27.79
C GLU A 176 -2.75 -3.27 28.90
N VAL A 177 -2.72 -1.99 28.55
CA VAL A 177 -2.43 -0.93 29.49
C VAL A 177 -3.58 -0.78 30.46
N ASP A 178 -3.24 -0.86 31.75
CA ASP A 178 -4.15 -0.49 32.81
C ASP A 178 -4.11 1.03 33.00
N TRP A 179 -5.19 1.71 32.60
CA TRP A 179 -5.35 3.16 32.72
C TRP A 179 -5.18 3.68 34.15
N SER A 180 -5.42 2.84 35.17
CA SER A 180 -5.21 3.24 36.57
C SER A 180 -3.74 3.55 36.90
N ILE A 181 -2.80 2.92 36.19
CA ILE A 181 -1.36 3.08 36.39
C ILE A 181 -0.87 4.42 35.79
N ILE A 182 -1.57 4.97 34.81
CA ILE A 182 -1.13 6.17 34.07
C ILE A 182 -1.51 7.46 34.79
N ASN A 183 -2.44 7.44 35.75
CA ASN A 183 -2.80 8.63 36.53
C ASN A 183 -1.57 9.24 37.26
N PHE A 184 -0.54 8.45 37.56
CA PHE A 184 0.72 8.92 38.14
C PHE A 184 1.60 9.76 37.19
N MET A 185 1.31 9.78 35.88
CA MET A 185 2.11 10.56 34.91
C MET A 185 1.63 12.01 34.74
N GLN A 186 0.45 12.36 35.25
CA GLN A 186 -0.12 13.71 35.09
C GLN A 186 0.27 14.71 36.19
N ASP A 187 0.91 14.26 37.26
CA ASP A 187 1.29 15.15 38.38
C ASP A 187 2.61 15.92 38.15
N ALA A 188 3.28 15.70 37.03
CA ALA A 188 4.28 16.65 36.55
C ALA A 188 3.52 17.83 35.91
N THR A 189 3.09 18.76 36.75
CA THR A 189 2.50 20.05 36.38
C THR A 189 3.13 20.56 35.08
N PRO A 190 2.33 20.90 34.04
CA PRO A 190 2.83 21.69 32.93
C PRO A 190 3.42 22.93 33.57
N GLU A 191 4.73 23.10 33.47
CA GLU A 191 5.38 24.37 33.76
C GLU A 191 4.54 25.41 33.04
N ALA A 192 3.79 26.19 33.82
CA ALA A 192 2.90 27.19 33.30
C ALA A 192 3.78 28.02 32.39
N TYR A 193 3.46 28.00 31.09
CA TYR A 193 4.02 28.94 30.14
C TYR A 193 3.56 30.30 30.63
N VAL A 194 4.33 30.90 31.53
CA VAL A 194 4.19 32.28 31.96
C VAL A 194 4.38 33.04 30.66
N PRO A 195 3.33 33.63 30.09
CA PRO A 195 3.53 34.56 28.98
C PRO A 195 4.52 35.58 29.52
N ALA A 196 5.61 35.82 28.80
CA ALA A 196 6.46 36.96 29.07
C ALA A 196 5.59 38.21 28.86
N GLU A 197 4.87 38.61 29.91
CA GLU A 197 4.20 39.89 29.98
C GLU A 197 5.31 40.93 30.06
N ASP A 198 5.52 41.52 28.89
CA ASP A 198 6.23 42.75 28.66
C ASP A 198 5.86 43.75 29.76
N GLN A 199 6.85 44.13 30.57
CA GLN A 199 6.72 45.24 31.51
C GLN A 199 6.58 46.53 30.72
N ALA A 200 5.35 46.89 30.36
CA ALA A 200 4.97 48.24 29.99
C ALA A 200 3.85 48.72 30.93
N SER A 201 4.30 49.23 32.06
CA SER A 201 3.62 50.17 32.94
C SER A 201 2.71 51.15 32.18
N VAL A 202 1.39 50.96 32.25
CA VAL A 202 0.43 52.07 32.24
C VAL A 202 -0.72 51.75 33.18
N VAL A 203 -0.64 52.39 34.35
CA VAL A 203 -1.75 52.68 35.26
C VAL A 203 -2.83 53.44 34.50
N ILE A 204 -4.03 52.88 34.31
CA ILE A 204 -5.28 53.67 34.28
C ILE A 204 -6.40 52.92 34.99
N SER A 205 -7.00 53.69 35.89
CA SER A 205 -8.04 53.41 36.87
C SER A 205 -9.36 52.86 36.33
N SER A 206 -10.03 52.12 37.20
CA SER A 206 -11.45 51.76 37.18
C SER A 206 -12.37 52.95 36.90
N ILE A 207 -13.31 52.80 35.95
CA ILE A 207 -14.57 53.54 35.93
C ILE A 207 -15.68 52.59 35.45
N GLU A 208 -16.63 52.33 36.36
CA GLU A 208 -17.94 51.75 36.09
C GLU A 208 -18.83 52.70 35.27
N ASN A 209 -19.74 52.11 34.49
CA ASN A 209 -21.04 52.65 34.09
C ASN A 209 -21.14 53.96 33.27
N ALA A 210 -21.35 53.81 31.96
CA ALA A 210 -22.41 54.45 31.17
C ALA A 210 -22.32 53.84 29.75
N GLY A 211 -23.39 53.30 29.18
CA GLY A 211 -24.40 54.09 28.49
C GLY A 211 -24.22 53.92 26.98
N ALA A 212 -25.28 53.50 26.30
CA ALA A 212 -25.36 53.13 24.90
C ALA A 212 -24.68 54.09 23.91
N GLU A 213 -23.90 53.55 22.97
CA GLU A 213 -23.94 53.95 21.55
C GLU A 213 -23.12 52.99 20.68
N ALA A 214 -23.71 52.52 19.58
CA ALA A 214 -23.08 51.68 18.58
C ALA A 214 -22.12 52.50 17.69
N PRO A 215 -20.88 52.06 17.42
CA PRO A 215 -20.03 52.74 16.46
C PRO A 215 -20.40 52.40 15.02
N ARG A 216 -20.45 53.46 14.22
CA ARG A 216 -20.71 53.49 12.78
C ARG A 216 -19.61 52.78 11.98
N PHE A 217 -20.05 52.09 10.94
CA PHE A 217 -19.23 51.55 9.85
C PHE A 217 -18.25 52.60 9.31
N GLN A 218 -16.96 52.25 9.26
CA GLN A 218 -15.99 52.92 8.40
C GLN A 218 -15.75 52.05 7.17
N ASP A 219 -16.19 52.58 6.03
CA ASP A 219 -15.76 52.19 4.69
C ASP A 219 -14.24 52.36 4.59
N VAL A 220 -13.51 51.25 4.59
CA VAL A 220 -12.12 51.21 4.14
C VAL A 220 -12.13 50.73 2.70
N ARG A 221 -11.95 51.69 1.79
CA ARG A 221 -11.55 51.43 0.40
C ARG A 221 -10.19 50.74 0.41
N TYR A 222 -10.14 49.52 -0.11
CA TYR A 222 -8.89 48.94 -0.59
C TYR A 222 -8.89 48.98 -2.11
N ASP A 223 -8.00 49.85 -2.62
CA ASP A 223 -7.60 49.94 -4.01
C ASP A 223 -6.84 48.68 -4.45
N GLU A 224 -7.24 48.22 -5.63
CA GLU A 224 -6.49 47.55 -6.70
C GLU A 224 -5.60 46.31 -6.41
N PRO A 225 -5.87 45.16 -7.08
CA PRO A 225 -4.92 44.04 -7.13
C PRO A 225 -3.75 44.32 -8.11
N PRO A 226 -2.56 43.72 -7.89
CA PRO A 226 -1.41 43.93 -8.76
C PRO A 226 -1.61 43.36 -10.17
N SER A 227 -1.21 44.16 -11.16
CA SER A 227 -1.26 43.87 -12.60
C SER A 227 -0.38 42.68 -13.01
N TYR A 228 -0.97 41.71 -13.70
CA TYR A 228 -0.26 40.60 -14.33
C TYR A 228 0.56 41.08 -15.52
N ALA A 229 1.89 41.03 -15.40
CA ALA A 229 2.79 41.24 -16.53
C ALA A 229 2.72 40.05 -17.50
N HIS A 230 2.24 40.32 -18.71
CA HIS A 230 2.36 39.47 -19.87
C HIS A 230 3.82 39.26 -20.23
N VAL A 231 4.28 38.00 -20.28
CA VAL A 231 5.56 37.65 -20.91
C VAL A 231 5.30 36.98 -22.25
N GLY A 232 5.92 37.58 -23.26
CA GLY A 232 5.62 37.41 -24.68
C GLY A 232 5.99 36.07 -25.28
N ARG A 233 5.22 35.73 -26.32
CA ARG A 233 5.57 34.75 -27.36
C ARG A 233 6.84 35.20 -28.07
N HIS A 234 7.82 34.30 -28.19
CA HIS A 234 8.88 34.42 -29.18
C HIS A 234 8.81 33.26 -30.17
N LEU A 235 8.34 33.58 -31.39
CA LEU A 235 8.64 32.84 -32.61
C LEU A 235 10.06 33.21 -33.08
N ARG A 236 10.88 32.20 -33.36
CA ARG A 236 12.02 32.17 -34.32
C ARG A 236 12.12 30.69 -34.71
N SER A 237 11.85 30.21 -35.92
CA SER A 237 12.30 30.56 -37.27
C SER A 237 13.82 30.59 -37.43
N GLY A 238 14.35 29.62 -38.17
CA GLY A 238 15.65 29.73 -38.85
C GLY A 238 16.51 28.46 -38.84
N HIS A 239 16.49 27.74 -39.97
CA HIS A 239 17.58 27.02 -40.67
C HIS A 239 18.60 26.22 -39.83
N GLY A 240 18.78 24.92 -40.00
CA GLY A 240 19.10 24.21 -41.24
C GLY A 240 20.53 23.65 -41.09
N LEU A 241 20.74 22.37 -41.44
CA LEU A 241 21.93 21.78 -42.08
C LEU A 241 21.90 20.25 -41.97
N THR A 242 21.88 19.62 -43.15
CA THR A 242 22.13 18.21 -43.48
C THR A 242 23.51 17.76 -42.99
N PRO A 243 23.76 16.44 -42.80
CA PRO A 243 24.53 15.75 -43.85
C PRO A 243 24.16 14.28 -44.11
N GLU A 244 24.19 13.97 -45.41
CA GLU A 244 24.69 12.78 -46.12
C GLU A 244 24.34 11.33 -45.72
N ILE A 245 23.82 10.65 -46.75
CA ILE A 245 23.62 9.22 -46.93
C ILE A 245 24.87 8.62 -47.60
N PRO A 246 25.22 7.35 -47.31
CA PRO A 246 25.40 6.36 -48.38
C PRO A 246 24.59 5.10 -48.04
N GLY A 247 23.76 4.52 -48.90
CA GLY A 247 24.05 4.11 -50.26
C GLY A 247 24.38 2.62 -50.28
N SER A 248 23.37 1.73 -50.35
CA SER A 248 23.57 0.30 -50.60
C SER A 248 22.54 -0.23 -51.58
N LYS A 249 23.05 -0.59 -52.77
CA LYS A 249 22.41 -1.32 -53.86
C LYS A 249 22.27 -2.80 -53.50
N ARG A 250 21.11 -3.40 -53.83
CA ARG A 250 20.89 -4.77 -54.35
C ARG A 250 19.39 -5.05 -54.27
N ALA A 251 18.76 -5.88 -55.08
CA ALA A 251 18.90 -6.36 -56.44
C ALA A 251 17.52 -6.97 -56.73
N ARG A 252 17.01 -6.77 -57.94
CA ARG A 252 15.78 -7.39 -58.43
C ARG A 252 15.90 -8.91 -58.39
N GLU A 253 14.82 -9.58 -58.05
CA GLU A 253 14.45 -10.83 -58.71
C GLU A 253 12.93 -10.93 -58.83
N ASP A 254 12.52 -11.28 -60.05
CA ASP A 254 11.16 -11.37 -60.56
C ASP A 254 10.44 -12.60 -59.99
N SER A 255 9.12 -12.50 -59.78
CA SER A 255 8.24 -13.67 -59.88
C SER A 255 6.81 -13.28 -60.27
N ASN A 256 6.51 -13.70 -61.49
CA ASN A 256 5.27 -13.76 -62.25
C ASN A 256 3.95 -14.01 -61.48
N LEU A 257 2.91 -13.27 -61.90
CA LEU A 257 1.47 -13.56 -61.81
C LEU A 257 1.00 -14.29 -63.12
N PRO A 258 -0.29 -14.66 -63.31
CA PRO A 258 -1.30 -15.41 -62.51
C PRO A 258 -2.03 -16.46 -63.44
N PRO A 259 -3.30 -16.99 -63.25
CA PRO A 259 -4.57 -16.22 -63.13
C PRO A 259 -5.80 -16.83 -62.37
N LYS A 260 -6.72 -15.92 -61.96
CA LYS A 260 -8.22 -16.00 -61.91
C LYS A 260 -8.88 -17.10 -61.03
N THR A 261 -9.93 -16.85 -60.23
CA THR A 261 -11.27 -16.35 -60.63
C THR A 261 -12.20 -16.19 -59.40
N LYS A 262 -13.26 -15.37 -59.55
CA LYS A 262 -14.60 -15.39 -58.89
C LYS A 262 -14.84 -14.66 -57.55
N ARG A 263 -15.20 -13.38 -57.71
CA ARG A 263 -16.44 -12.71 -57.24
C ARG A 263 -17.48 -13.55 -56.45
N ALA A 264 -17.77 -13.15 -55.21
CA ALA A 264 -19.08 -13.19 -54.52
C ALA A 264 -19.00 -12.30 -53.24
N THR A 265 -19.70 -11.18 -53.17
CA THR A 265 -21.00 -10.96 -52.47
C THR A 265 -20.85 -10.52 -51.01
N LEU A 266 -21.33 -9.30 -50.74
CA LEU A 266 -21.46 -8.62 -49.45
C LEU A 266 -22.45 -9.31 -48.49
N ALA A 267 -22.07 -9.46 -47.21
CA ALA A 267 -22.97 -9.56 -46.04
C ALA A 267 -22.13 -9.37 -44.73
N PRO A 268 -22.73 -9.12 -43.55
CA PRO A 268 -22.44 -7.95 -42.72
C PRO A 268 -21.46 -8.18 -41.56
N SER A 269 -20.86 -7.06 -41.14
CA SER A 269 -20.11 -6.82 -39.91
C SER A 269 -20.66 -7.57 -38.69
N LEU A 270 -19.97 -8.63 -38.28
CA LEU A 270 -20.03 -9.17 -36.93
C LEU A 270 -18.84 -8.65 -36.15
N ARG A 271 -19.17 -7.79 -35.19
CA ARG A 271 -18.33 -7.22 -34.15
C ARG A 271 -17.73 -8.38 -33.33
N ALA A 272 -16.47 -8.72 -33.60
CA ALA A 272 -15.70 -9.62 -32.76
C ALA A 272 -15.16 -8.81 -31.57
N GLU A 273 -15.74 -9.03 -30.40
CA GLU A 273 -15.13 -8.64 -29.12
C GLU A 273 -13.86 -9.48 -28.94
N SER A 274 -12.71 -8.83 -29.06
CA SER A 274 -11.42 -9.40 -28.66
C SER A 274 -11.46 -9.65 -27.15
N PRO A 275 -11.31 -10.90 -26.66
CA PRO A 275 -11.11 -11.11 -25.24
C PRO A 275 -9.73 -10.57 -24.89
N ALA A 276 -9.71 -9.62 -23.95
CA ALA A 276 -8.48 -9.06 -23.40
C ALA A 276 -7.57 -10.21 -22.94
N SER A 277 -6.39 -10.28 -23.57
CA SER A 277 -5.28 -11.13 -23.14
C SER A 277 -4.99 -10.82 -21.68
N SER A 278 -5.42 -11.73 -20.80
CA SER A 278 -5.23 -11.61 -19.36
C SER A 278 -3.91 -12.26 -19.00
N THR A 279 -2.84 -11.47 -18.99
CA THR A 279 -1.60 -11.79 -18.29
C THR A 279 -1.88 -11.64 -16.79
N ALA A 280 -2.66 -12.57 -16.23
CA ALA A 280 -2.90 -12.67 -14.80
C ALA A 280 -1.62 -13.18 -14.16
N THR A 281 -0.68 -12.27 -13.87
CA THR A 281 0.43 -12.52 -12.96
C THR A 281 -0.18 -13.02 -11.65
N VAL A 282 -0.03 -14.33 -11.38
CA VAL A 282 -0.41 -14.92 -10.10
C VAL A 282 0.24 -14.05 -9.02
N SER A 283 -0.59 -13.45 -8.17
CA SER A 283 -0.12 -12.56 -7.12
C SER A 283 0.92 -13.30 -6.30
N VAL A 284 2.15 -12.74 -6.24
CA VAL A 284 3.32 -13.23 -5.49
C VAL A 284 2.95 -13.70 -4.07
N ASP A 285 1.88 -13.14 -3.50
CA ASP A 285 1.32 -13.47 -2.20
C ASP A 285 0.77 -14.90 -2.07
N LEU A 286 0.14 -15.48 -3.11
CA LEU A 286 -0.41 -16.85 -3.07
C LEU A 286 0.69 -17.91 -3.08
N PHE A 287 1.78 -17.62 -3.80
CA PHE A 287 2.94 -18.49 -3.83
C PHE A 287 3.67 -18.48 -2.48
N GLN A 288 3.86 -17.30 -1.87
CA GLN A 288 4.44 -17.21 -0.53
C GLN A 288 3.60 -17.91 0.54
N GLU A 289 2.27 -17.87 0.42
CA GLU A 289 1.37 -18.58 1.33
C GLU A 289 1.45 -20.10 1.16
N ALA A 290 1.49 -20.59 -0.08
CA ALA A 290 1.68 -22.01 -0.36
C ALA A 290 3.04 -22.53 0.16
N VAL A 291 4.11 -21.75 -0.02
CA VAL A 291 5.45 -22.09 0.49
C VAL A 291 5.49 -22.07 2.02
N ALA A 292 4.96 -21.02 2.67
CA ALA A 292 4.92 -20.95 4.12
C ALA A 292 4.12 -22.11 4.73
N SER A 293 2.97 -22.45 4.16
CA SER A 293 2.14 -23.58 4.62
C SER A 293 2.83 -24.94 4.41
N ALA A 294 3.53 -25.12 3.28
CA ALA A 294 4.26 -26.34 3.00
C ALA A 294 5.45 -26.52 3.96
N VAL A 295 6.20 -25.44 4.24
CA VAL A 295 7.31 -25.45 5.19
C VAL A 295 6.83 -25.78 6.59
N GLU A 296 5.75 -25.15 7.07
CA GLU A 296 5.18 -25.42 8.39
C GLU A 296 4.77 -26.89 8.55
N LYS A 297 4.05 -27.45 7.57
CA LYS A 297 3.62 -28.86 7.60
C LYS A 297 4.79 -29.84 7.61
N VAL A 298 5.83 -29.58 6.82
CA VAL A 298 6.99 -30.47 6.72
C VAL A 298 7.85 -30.37 7.98
N LEU A 299 8.06 -29.16 8.52
CA LEU A 299 8.86 -28.96 9.73
C LEU A 299 8.20 -29.63 10.94
N SER A 300 6.89 -29.39 11.15
CA SER A 300 6.17 -29.96 12.30
C SER A 300 6.22 -31.48 12.30
N HIS A 301 5.99 -32.12 11.15
CA HIS A 301 6.02 -33.58 11.06
C HIS A 301 7.44 -34.14 11.28
N LYS A 302 8.49 -33.49 10.75
CA LYS A 302 9.87 -33.98 10.89
C LYS A 302 10.36 -33.82 12.34
N LEU A 303 10.06 -32.69 12.98
CA LEU A 303 10.37 -32.43 14.39
C LEU A 303 9.65 -33.42 15.32
N GLU A 304 8.36 -33.66 15.11
CA GLU A 304 7.60 -34.62 15.92
C GLU A 304 8.18 -36.03 15.81
N LYS A 305 8.55 -36.45 14.60
CA LYS A 305 9.12 -37.78 14.36
C LYS A 305 10.51 -37.94 15.00
N GLU A 306 11.39 -36.96 14.86
CA GLU A 306 12.72 -36.97 15.48
C GLU A 306 12.64 -36.91 17.00
N LEU A 307 11.75 -36.08 17.56
CA LEU A 307 11.53 -35.99 19.00
C LEU A 307 11.04 -37.32 19.59
N ILE A 308 10.06 -37.96 18.94
CA ILE A 308 9.57 -39.29 19.34
C ILE A 308 10.69 -40.34 19.23
N GLN A 309 11.53 -40.25 18.21
CA GLN A 309 12.62 -41.20 18.00
C GLN A 309 13.74 -41.03 19.03
N MET A 310 14.10 -39.79 19.36
CA MET A 310 15.06 -39.43 20.39
C MET A 310 14.57 -39.91 21.77
N VAL A 311 13.33 -39.62 22.15
CA VAL A 311 12.75 -40.08 23.43
C VAL A 311 12.76 -41.60 23.52
N LYS A 312 12.45 -42.32 22.44
CA LYS A 312 12.49 -43.79 22.42
C LYS A 312 13.90 -44.38 22.48
N LYS A 313 14.89 -43.75 21.84
CA LYS A 313 16.26 -44.27 21.76
C LYS A 313 17.11 -43.91 22.96
N GLU A 314 16.99 -42.69 23.46
CA GLU A 314 17.89 -42.14 24.48
C GLU A 314 17.28 -42.28 25.88
N LEU A 315 16.01 -41.88 26.03
CA LEU A 315 15.39 -41.78 27.35
C LEU A 315 14.94 -43.15 27.89
N LEU A 316 14.38 -43.99 27.03
CA LEU A 316 13.83 -45.29 27.43
C LEU A 316 14.90 -46.25 28.01
N PRO A 317 16.09 -46.40 27.39
CA PRO A 317 17.14 -47.28 27.93
C PRO A 317 17.74 -46.77 29.24
N VAL A 318 17.87 -45.44 29.39
CA VAL A 318 18.34 -44.83 30.64
C VAL A 318 17.36 -45.10 31.77
N LEU A 319 16.05 -44.98 31.51
CA LEU A 319 15.02 -45.28 32.49
C LEU A 319 15.02 -46.77 32.90
N ASP A 320 15.20 -47.66 31.93
CA ASP A 320 15.21 -49.11 32.14
C ASP A 320 16.45 -49.55 32.95
N GLU A 321 17.62 -48.98 32.66
CA GLU A 321 18.86 -49.20 33.41
C GLU A 321 18.75 -48.68 34.86
N LEU A 322 18.08 -47.54 35.06
CA LEU A 322 17.86 -46.95 36.38
C LEU A 322 16.93 -47.81 37.24
N LEU A 323 15.84 -48.31 36.65
CA LEU A 323 14.90 -49.22 37.31
C LEU A 323 15.54 -50.57 37.64
N ARG A 324 16.43 -51.07 36.76
CA ARG A 324 17.14 -52.33 36.95
C ARG A 324 18.26 -52.25 38.00
N LYS A 325 18.85 -51.06 38.20
CA LYS A 325 19.86 -50.82 39.24
C LYS A 325 19.30 -50.57 40.63
N THR A 326 17.98 -50.39 40.79
CA THR A 326 17.35 -50.35 42.12
C THR A 326 17.36 -51.76 42.74
N PRO A 327 18.10 -52.00 43.85
CA PRO A 327 18.20 -53.33 44.43
C PRO A 327 16.84 -53.72 45.03
N ALA A 328 16.20 -54.74 44.45
CA ALA A 328 15.07 -55.42 45.07
C ALA A 328 15.59 -56.22 46.28
N GLY A 329 15.71 -55.56 47.44
CA GLY A 329 16.14 -56.26 48.63
C GLY A 329 16.47 -55.34 49.78
N GLN A 330 15.47 -55.08 50.63
CA GLN A 330 15.43 -55.63 51.98
C GLN A 330 14.19 -55.08 52.68
N SER A 331 13.18 -55.94 52.85
CA SER A 331 12.07 -55.70 53.77
C SER A 331 12.60 -55.48 55.18
N PRO A 332 12.36 -54.33 55.83
CA PRO A 332 12.64 -54.17 57.23
C PRO A 332 11.58 -54.93 58.03
N SER A 333 12.09 -55.79 58.91
CA SER A 333 11.36 -56.68 59.78
C SER A 333 10.35 -55.98 60.70
N ARG A 334 9.27 -56.72 60.98
CA ARG A 334 8.39 -56.62 62.15
C ARG A 334 9.14 -56.14 63.39
N TYR A 335 8.70 -55.04 64.00
CA TYR A 335 8.83 -54.85 65.44
C TYR A 335 7.49 -54.40 66.04
N LEU A 336 7.13 -55.13 67.09
CA LEU A 336 5.96 -55.00 67.93
C LEU A 336 6.07 -53.76 68.84
N SER A 337 4.91 -53.24 69.20
CA SER A 337 4.59 -52.11 70.11
C SER A 337 5.31 -52.13 71.48
N PRO A 338 5.26 -51.04 72.29
CA PRO A 338 4.05 -50.76 73.10
C PRO A 338 3.73 -49.25 73.37
N ALA A 339 2.44 -48.98 73.66
CA ALA A 339 1.98 -47.81 74.45
C ALA A 339 2.34 -48.00 75.95
N PRO A 340 2.06 -47.10 76.96
CA PRO A 340 1.34 -45.80 77.04
C PRO A 340 2.13 -44.79 77.96
N PRO A 341 1.60 -43.87 78.84
CA PRO A 341 0.31 -43.17 78.97
C PRO A 341 0.40 -41.62 79.15
N CYS A 342 -0.77 -40.99 79.32
CA CYS A 342 -1.09 -39.57 79.60
C CYS A 342 -0.30 -38.84 80.71
N SER A 343 -0.13 -37.52 80.53
CA SER A 343 -0.44 -36.41 81.50
C SER A 343 -0.09 -35.06 80.83
N GLN A 344 -1.06 -34.17 80.53
CA GLN A 344 -1.63 -33.10 81.36
C GLN A 344 -0.70 -31.89 81.70
N ILE A 345 -1.02 -30.76 81.02
CA ILE A 345 -1.05 -29.32 81.40
C ILE A 345 0.26 -28.46 81.41
N PRO A 346 0.20 -27.10 81.40
CA PRO A 346 0.49 -26.23 80.25
C PRO A 346 1.60 -25.18 80.52
N ASN A 347 1.77 -24.23 79.59
CA ASN A 347 2.51 -22.97 79.67
C ASN A 347 3.98 -23.00 79.22
N ALA A 348 4.21 -22.47 78.02
CA ALA A 348 5.00 -21.25 77.79
C ALA A 348 5.45 -21.25 76.33
N LEU A 349 5.06 -20.20 75.61
CA LEU A 349 5.43 -19.94 74.22
C LEU A 349 6.68 -19.04 74.22
N PRO A 350 7.88 -19.56 73.89
CA PRO A 350 8.92 -18.77 73.27
C PRO A 350 8.96 -19.12 71.79
N HIS A 351 8.61 -18.15 70.93
CA HIS A 351 8.92 -18.20 69.51
C HIS A 351 10.44 -18.26 69.33
N HIS A 352 10.97 -19.47 69.19
CA HIS A 352 12.24 -19.71 68.55
C HIS A 352 11.97 -20.19 67.13
N ASP A 353 12.44 -19.43 66.16
CA ASP A 353 12.57 -19.83 64.76
C ASP A 353 13.40 -21.12 64.70
N ALA A 354 12.70 -22.25 64.66
CA ALA A 354 13.29 -23.53 64.36
C ALA A 354 13.52 -23.58 62.85
N THR A 355 14.70 -23.17 62.39
CA THR A 355 15.21 -23.56 61.08
C THR A 355 15.16 -25.08 61.00
N PRO A 356 14.34 -25.67 60.10
CA PRO A 356 14.22 -27.11 60.00
C PRO A 356 15.49 -27.63 59.31
N THR A 357 16.46 -28.09 60.11
CA THR A 357 17.59 -28.89 59.64
C THR A 357 17.11 -30.29 59.27
N HIS A 358 16.26 -30.38 58.24
CA HIS A 358 15.97 -31.64 57.58
C HIS A 358 17.20 -32.01 56.77
N ARG A 359 18.01 -32.95 57.30
CA ARG A 359 18.98 -33.63 56.46
C ARG A 359 18.21 -34.32 55.33
N PRO A 360 18.50 -33.99 54.05
CA PRO A 360 17.83 -34.64 52.94
C PRO A 360 18.08 -36.14 53.04
N THR A 361 17.00 -36.91 52.95
CA THR A 361 17.07 -38.37 52.92
C THR A 361 17.91 -38.78 51.70
N LEU A 362 18.63 -39.91 51.78
CA LEU A 362 19.41 -40.43 50.65
C LEU A 362 18.59 -40.50 49.35
N SER A 363 17.30 -40.83 49.46
CA SER A 363 16.35 -40.84 48.33
C SER A 363 16.16 -39.45 47.69
N THR A 364 16.12 -38.37 48.47
CA THR A 364 16.03 -37.00 47.91
C THR A 364 17.32 -36.58 47.24
N MET A 365 18.48 -36.93 47.80
CA MET A 365 19.78 -36.62 47.17
C MET A 365 19.97 -37.38 45.85
N ILE A 366 19.57 -38.65 45.79
CA ILE A 366 19.60 -39.44 44.55
C ILE A 366 18.62 -38.86 43.53
N LYS A 367 17.40 -38.50 43.95
CA LYS A 367 16.42 -37.90 43.06
C LYS A 367 16.92 -36.58 42.47
N GLU A 368 17.50 -35.73 43.31
CA GLU A 368 18.07 -34.44 42.90
C GLU A 368 19.25 -34.62 41.93
N ALA A 369 20.21 -35.50 42.26
CA ALA A 369 21.34 -35.79 41.38
C ALA A 369 20.91 -36.37 40.03
N VAL A 370 19.92 -37.25 40.01
CA VAL A 370 19.35 -37.80 38.76
C VAL A 370 18.62 -36.71 37.98
N THR A 371 17.81 -35.87 38.62
CA THR A 371 17.12 -34.78 37.92
C THR A 371 18.10 -33.78 37.33
N THR A 372 19.18 -33.44 38.04
CA THR A 372 20.20 -32.51 37.56
C THR A 372 20.97 -33.12 36.38
N ALA A 373 21.45 -34.36 36.52
CA ALA A 373 22.18 -35.03 35.43
C ALA A 373 21.32 -35.26 34.18
N VAL A 374 20.03 -35.58 34.36
CA VAL A 374 19.09 -35.67 33.24
C VAL A 374 18.89 -34.30 32.62
N HIS A 375 18.68 -33.24 33.40
CA HIS A 375 18.51 -31.88 32.85
C HIS A 375 19.74 -31.39 32.09
N GLU A 376 20.94 -31.57 32.63
CA GLU A 376 22.19 -31.15 31.98
C GLU A 376 22.41 -31.91 30.66
N SER A 377 22.18 -33.23 30.65
CA SER A 377 22.27 -34.05 29.43
C SER A 377 21.19 -33.70 28.40
N LEU A 378 19.95 -33.44 28.84
CA LEU A 378 18.86 -33.03 27.95
C LEU A 378 19.10 -31.65 27.38
N ASP A 379 19.57 -30.70 28.18
CA ASP A 379 19.88 -29.35 27.72
C ASP A 379 21.03 -29.41 26.70
N GLU A 380 22.13 -30.10 27.00
CA GLU A 380 23.28 -30.18 26.07
C GLU A 380 22.91 -30.87 24.75
N THR A 381 22.18 -31.98 24.80
CA THR A 381 21.74 -32.69 23.58
C THR A 381 20.70 -31.90 22.80
N PHE A 382 19.74 -31.27 23.49
CA PHE A 382 18.69 -30.49 22.85
C PHE A 382 19.24 -29.21 22.21
N TYR A 383 20.10 -28.45 22.89
CA TYR A 383 20.70 -27.25 22.32
C TYR A 383 21.57 -27.57 21.11
N ASN A 384 22.39 -28.63 21.17
CA ASN A 384 23.24 -29.03 20.05
C ASN A 384 22.42 -29.53 18.85
N ALA A 385 21.36 -30.33 19.07
CA ALA A 385 20.50 -30.84 18.01
C ALA A 385 19.66 -29.73 17.37
N VAL A 386 19.12 -28.81 18.18
CA VAL A 386 18.35 -27.66 17.70
C VAL A 386 19.25 -26.72 16.92
N ASP A 387 20.45 -26.39 17.43
CA ASP A 387 21.37 -25.50 16.74
C ASP A 387 21.82 -26.10 15.40
N GLN A 388 22.16 -27.39 15.36
CA GLN A 388 22.51 -28.08 14.12
C GLN A 388 21.33 -28.10 13.12
N SER A 389 20.11 -28.37 13.57
CA SER A 389 18.92 -28.36 12.71
C SER A 389 18.59 -26.95 12.22
N CYS A 390 18.73 -25.92 13.05
CA CYS A 390 18.51 -24.53 12.69
C CYS A 390 19.55 -24.05 11.66
N ASN A 391 20.83 -24.39 11.87
CA ASN A 391 21.90 -24.08 10.92
C ASN A 391 21.68 -24.79 9.57
N SER A 392 21.30 -26.08 9.58
CA SER A 392 20.97 -26.81 8.35
C SER A 392 19.77 -26.20 7.62
N ALA A 393 18.67 -25.92 8.33
CA ALA A 393 17.48 -25.31 7.74
C ALA A 393 17.76 -23.89 7.21
N SER A 394 18.61 -23.13 7.89
CA SER A 394 19.03 -21.79 7.45
C SER A 394 19.82 -21.85 6.14
N ILE A 395 20.68 -22.86 5.94
CA ILE A 395 21.43 -23.06 4.70
C ILE A 395 20.48 -23.46 3.56
N GLU A 396 19.61 -24.45 3.78
CA GLU A 396 18.63 -24.89 2.77
C GLU A 396 17.70 -23.74 2.35
N LEU A 397 17.27 -22.91 3.30
CA LEU A 397 16.43 -21.74 3.02
C LEU A 397 17.18 -20.68 2.21
N ALA A 398 18.47 -20.46 2.50
CA ALA A 398 19.30 -19.55 1.74
C ALA A 398 19.49 -20.04 0.29
N GLU A 399 19.77 -21.33 0.09
CA GLU A 399 19.87 -21.94 -1.24
C GLU A 399 18.55 -21.82 -2.01
N LEU A 400 17.41 -22.16 -1.39
CA LEU A 400 16.10 -22.00 -2.01
C LEU A 400 15.79 -20.54 -2.38
N SER A 401 16.16 -19.59 -1.52
CA SER A 401 16.00 -18.16 -1.79
C SER A 401 16.82 -17.72 -3.00
N THR A 402 18.05 -18.24 -3.17
CA THR A 402 18.87 -17.95 -4.34
C THR A 402 18.29 -18.54 -5.62
N THR A 403 17.79 -19.78 -5.58
CA THR A 403 17.13 -20.42 -6.73
C THR A 403 15.88 -19.64 -7.16
N LEU A 404 14.99 -19.30 -6.21
CA LEU A 404 13.78 -18.52 -6.50
C LEU A 404 14.09 -17.14 -7.08
N ARG A 405 15.19 -16.50 -6.64
CA ARG A 405 15.64 -15.24 -7.23
C ARG A 405 16.06 -15.43 -8.69
N GLY A 406 16.81 -16.49 -8.99
CA GLY A 406 17.20 -16.83 -10.36
C GLY A 406 15.98 -17.10 -11.25
N ASP A 407 15.03 -17.90 -10.79
CA ASP A 407 13.80 -18.19 -11.54
C ASP A 407 12.97 -16.93 -11.80
N LEU A 408 12.91 -16.01 -10.83
CA LEU A 408 12.23 -14.73 -10.98
C LEU A 408 12.94 -13.81 -11.99
N GLU A 409 14.27 -13.80 -12.00
CA GLU A 409 15.06 -13.03 -12.97
C GLU A 409 14.84 -13.56 -14.40
N ILE A 410 14.87 -14.88 -14.59
CA ILE A 410 14.58 -15.53 -15.88
C ILE A 410 13.14 -15.20 -16.34
N THR A 411 12.15 -15.40 -15.47
CA THR A 411 10.74 -15.12 -15.80
C THR A 411 10.52 -13.64 -16.16
N LYS A 412 11.23 -12.73 -15.49
CA LYS A 412 11.18 -11.30 -15.79
C LYS A 412 11.80 -11.01 -17.17
N GLU A 413 12.93 -11.63 -17.49
CA GLU A 413 13.60 -11.47 -18.79
C GLU A 413 12.70 -11.98 -19.92
N ASP A 414 12.10 -13.16 -19.77
CA ASP A 414 11.15 -13.73 -20.72
C ASP A 414 9.94 -12.81 -20.94
N HIS A 415 9.33 -12.30 -19.86
CA HIS A 415 8.22 -11.35 -19.99
C HIS A 415 8.61 -10.02 -20.65
N MET A 416 9.83 -9.54 -20.43
CA MET A 416 10.33 -8.34 -21.12
C MET A 416 10.55 -8.61 -22.62
N ALA A 417 11.05 -9.80 -22.97
CA ALA A 417 11.20 -10.22 -24.36
C ALA A 417 9.83 -10.31 -25.07
N ASP A 418 8.85 -10.97 -24.45
CA ASP A 418 7.47 -11.06 -24.96
C ASP A 418 6.84 -9.67 -25.17
N CYS A 419 6.99 -8.77 -24.20
CA CYS A 419 6.47 -7.40 -24.32
C CYS A 419 7.14 -6.62 -25.46
N ASN A 420 8.44 -6.84 -25.66
CA ASN A 420 9.19 -6.19 -26.73
C ASN A 420 8.78 -6.73 -28.11
N ASP A 421 8.52 -8.03 -28.22
CA ASP A 421 8.03 -8.66 -29.44
C ASP A 421 6.60 -8.18 -29.78
N GLU A 422 5.71 -8.10 -28.79
CA GLU A 422 4.36 -7.52 -28.94
C GLU A 422 4.42 -6.05 -29.40
N LEU A 423 5.32 -5.24 -28.80
CA LEU A 423 5.51 -3.85 -29.19
C LEU A 423 6.04 -3.72 -30.61
N ASN A 424 7.02 -4.55 -30.99
CA ASN A 424 7.56 -4.59 -32.35
C ASN A 424 6.48 -4.99 -33.36
N HIS A 425 5.64 -5.98 -33.03
CA HIS A 425 4.49 -6.38 -33.84
C HIS A 425 3.52 -5.21 -34.04
N MET A 426 3.12 -4.52 -32.96
CA MET A 426 2.24 -3.34 -33.04
C MET A 426 2.83 -2.20 -33.89
N VAL A 427 4.15 -1.97 -33.82
CA VAL A 427 4.83 -0.96 -34.63
C VAL A 427 4.82 -1.34 -36.11
N VAL A 428 5.05 -2.61 -36.45
CA VAL A 428 4.99 -3.10 -37.84
C VAL A 428 3.55 -2.96 -38.37
N GLU A 429 2.56 -3.37 -37.59
CA GLU A 429 1.14 -3.25 -37.95
C GLU A 429 0.72 -1.79 -38.16
N ALA A 430 1.10 -0.89 -37.26
CA ALA A 430 0.81 0.54 -37.39
C ALA A 430 1.46 1.16 -38.64
N LYS A 431 2.71 0.78 -38.96
CA LYS A 431 3.39 1.21 -40.19
C LYS A 431 2.67 0.72 -41.43
N GLN A 432 2.20 -0.53 -41.43
CA GLN A 432 1.44 -1.10 -42.54
C GLN A 432 0.12 -0.35 -42.74
N ARG A 433 -0.67 -0.13 -41.67
CA ARG A 433 -1.92 0.64 -41.74
C ARG A 433 -1.69 2.05 -42.26
N LEU A 434 -0.64 2.74 -41.78
CA LEU A 434 -0.31 4.08 -42.25
C LEU A 434 0.08 4.09 -43.74
N ALA A 435 0.81 3.08 -44.22
CA ALA A 435 1.16 2.96 -45.63
C ALA A 435 -0.09 2.79 -46.51
N GLU A 436 -1.02 1.93 -46.11
CA GLU A 436 -2.30 1.70 -46.80
C GLU A 436 -3.19 2.95 -46.81
N GLU A 437 -3.25 3.69 -45.70
CA GLU A 437 -3.97 4.96 -45.61
C GLU A 437 -3.37 6.04 -46.52
N LEU A 438 -2.03 6.15 -46.56
CA LEU A 438 -1.33 7.09 -47.44
C LEU A 438 -1.52 6.75 -48.92
N GLU A 439 -1.51 5.47 -49.28
CA GLU A 439 -1.78 5.02 -50.65
C GLU A 439 -3.21 5.37 -51.06
N THR A 440 -4.20 5.07 -50.21
CA THR A 440 -5.61 5.42 -50.43
C THR A 440 -5.80 6.93 -50.58
N TYR A 441 -5.14 7.73 -49.73
CA TYR A 441 -5.19 9.19 -49.81
C TYR A 441 -4.53 9.73 -51.09
N ALA A 442 -3.41 9.15 -51.53
CA ALA A 442 -2.74 9.52 -52.77
C ALA A 442 -3.62 9.24 -53.99
N GLU A 443 -4.29 8.08 -54.03
CA GLU A 443 -5.26 7.74 -55.08
C GLU A 443 -6.45 8.72 -55.11
N GLU A 444 -6.99 9.09 -53.95
CA GLU A 444 -8.08 10.07 -53.85
C GLU A 444 -7.64 11.45 -54.37
N MET A 445 -6.43 11.89 -54.01
CA MET A 445 -5.85 13.16 -54.46
C MET A 445 -5.57 13.16 -55.96
N LEU A 446 -5.08 12.05 -56.53
CA LEU A 446 -4.92 11.89 -57.98
C LEU A 446 -6.27 11.99 -58.71
N LEU A 447 -7.29 11.27 -58.23
CA LEU A 447 -8.63 11.33 -58.81
C LEU A 447 -9.23 12.74 -58.72
N ARG A 448 -9.03 13.44 -57.59
CA ARG A 448 -9.52 14.81 -57.39
C ARG A 448 -8.81 15.82 -58.30
N THR A 449 -7.50 15.67 -58.48
CA THR A 449 -6.71 16.54 -59.37
C THR A 449 -7.06 16.30 -60.84
N GLU A 450 -7.22 15.04 -61.26
CA GLU A 450 -7.68 14.69 -62.60
C GLU A 450 -9.06 15.29 -62.91
N LYS A 451 -10.03 15.14 -61.99
CA LYS A 451 -11.35 15.77 -62.11
C LYS A 451 -11.26 17.30 -62.29
N ARG A 452 -10.35 17.97 -61.57
CA ARG A 452 -10.14 19.42 -61.69
C ARG A 452 -9.52 19.79 -63.04
N LEU A 453 -8.54 19.03 -63.53
CA LEU A 453 -7.93 19.26 -64.84
C LEU A 453 -8.94 19.08 -65.97
N ASN A 454 -9.74 18.01 -65.91
CA ASN A 454 -10.83 17.77 -66.87
C ASN A 454 -11.87 18.92 -66.86
N ALA A 455 -12.22 19.43 -65.68
CA ALA A 455 -13.11 20.59 -65.57
C ALA A 455 -12.52 21.88 -66.18
N ILE A 456 -11.21 22.10 -66.04
CA ILE A 456 -10.51 23.24 -66.66
C ILE A 456 -10.47 23.09 -68.18
N GLY A 457 -10.12 21.90 -68.69
CA GLY A 457 -10.09 21.60 -70.13
C GLY A 457 -11.45 21.81 -70.80
N ASN A 458 -12.53 21.32 -70.18
CA ASN A 458 -13.89 21.50 -70.69
C ASN A 458 -14.33 22.98 -70.69
N ARG A 459 -13.90 23.79 -69.69
CA ARG A 459 -14.16 25.24 -69.67
C ARG A 459 -13.38 25.99 -70.76
N ALA A 460 -12.15 25.57 -71.06
CA ALA A 460 -11.35 26.19 -72.12
C ALA A 460 -11.95 25.90 -73.50
N LEU A 461 -12.37 24.66 -73.77
CA LEU A 461 -13.01 24.27 -75.04
C LEU A 461 -14.34 24.99 -75.28
N SER A 462 -15.19 25.11 -74.26
CA SER A 462 -16.46 25.82 -74.36
C SER A 462 -16.29 27.34 -74.58
N LYS A 463 -15.27 27.97 -73.98
CA LYS A 463 -14.93 29.39 -74.26
C LYS A 463 -14.35 29.59 -75.66
N GLY A 464 -13.54 28.65 -76.15
CA GLY A 464 -12.99 28.69 -77.52
C GLY A 464 -14.08 28.64 -78.58
N LEU A 465 -15.09 27.77 -78.42
CA LEU A 465 -16.22 27.67 -79.35
C LEU A 465 -17.11 28.94 -79.35
N LEU A 466 -17.30 29.59 -78.20
CA LEU A 466 -18.04 30.84 -78.11
C LEU A 466 -17.32 32.01 -78.81
N ASN A 467 -16.00 32.11 -78.68
CA ASN A 467 -15.22 33.16 -79.33
C ASN A 467 -15.16 33.00 -80.86
N VAL A 468 -15.06 31.77 -81.40
CA VAL A 468 -15.11 31.53 -82.85
C VAL A 468 -16.49 31.88 -83.43
N SER A 469 -17.57 31.65 -82.66
CA SER A 469 -18.93 32.03 -83.05
C SER A 469 -19.16 33.55 -83.04
N GLU A 470 -18.65 34.29 -82.04
CA GLU A 470 -18.75 35.76 -82.03
C GLU A 470 -17.87 36.42 -83.10
N GLN A 471 -16.68 35.87 -83.37
CA GLN A 471 -15.80 36.40 -84.43
C GLN A 471 -16.38 36.14 -85.83
N ALA A 472 -17.06 35.00 -86.04
CA ALA A 472 -17.83 34.72 -87.25
C ALA A 472 -19.09 35.62 -87.38
N ARG A 473 -19.70 36.06 -86.27
CA ARG A 473 -20.79 37.06 -86.28
C ARG A 473 -20.29 38.47 -86.60
N ARG A 474 -19.13 38.88 -86.10
CA ARG A 474 -18.54 40.20 -86.45
C ARG A 474 -18.13 40.29 -87.92
N ALA A 475 -17.68 39.20 -88.55
CA ALA A 475 -17.35 39.19 -89.98
C ALA A 475 -18.56 39.37 -90.92
N LYS A 476 -19.81 39.18 -90.45
CA LYS A 476 -21.04 39.36 -91.24
C LYS A 476 -21.70 40.75 -91.10
N SER A 477 -21.07 41.68 -90.39
CA SER A 477 -21.62 43.03 -90.16
C SER A 477 -20.69 44.16 -90.61
N LEU A 478 -19.72 43.87 -91.46
CA LEU A 478 -19.04 44.94 -92.18
C LEU A 478 -20.05 45.61 -93.13
N PRO A 479 -20.24 46.94 -93.05
CA PRO A 479 -21.08 47.65 -94.00
C PRO A 479 -20.47 47.46 -95.40
N VAL A 480 -21.27 46.92 -96.31
CA VAL A 480 -20.96 46.91 -97.74
C VAL A 480 -20.74 48.36 -98.15
N SER A 481 -19.51 48.70 -98.53
CA SER A 481 -19.19 49.98 -99.14
C SER A 481 -20.09 50.19 -100.36
N ASN A 482 -20.72 51.35 -100.46
CA ASN A 482 -21.61 51.73 -101.56
C ASN A 482 -20.87 51.90 -102.91
N GLU A 483 -19.56 51.66 -102.98
CA GLU A 483 -18.78 51.84 -104.21
C GLU A 483 -18.89 50.66 -105.19
N ASP A 484 -19.25 49.45 -104.74
CA ASP A 484 -19.29 48.26 -105.62
C ASP A 484 -20.65 48.02 -106.33
N ARG A 485 -21.65 48.88 -106.11
CA ARG A 485 -22.95 48.77 -106.82
C ARG A 485 -23.01 49.49 -108.17
N LYS A 486 -21.98 50.26 -108.55
CA LYS A 486 -21.99 51.05 -109.80
C LYS A 486 -21.31 50.38 -111.00
N THR A 487 -20.66 49.24 -110.84
CA THR A 487 -19.86 48.60 -111.91
C THR A 487 -20.54 47.46 -112.64
N ILE A 488 -21.77 47.06 -112.26
CA ILE A 488 -22.52 45.96 -112.91
C ILE A 488 -23.68 46.48 -113.80
N ALA A 489 -23.89 47.80 -113.89
CA ALA A 489 -24.95 48.38 -114.71
C ALA A 489 -24.51 48.86 -116.12
N ASN A 490 -23.21 48.86 -116.44
CA ASN A 490 -22.72 49.28 -117.77
C ASN A 490 -21.70 48.26 -118.31
N GLY A 491 -22.20 47.29 -119.08
CA GLY A 491 -21.38 46.30 -119.76
C GLY A 491 -22.24 45.43 -120.67
N SER A 492 -22.77 46.06 -121.72
CA SER A 492 -23.17 45.39 -122.98
C SER A 492 -21.94 44.94 -123.74
#